data_AF-A0A3M1P354-F1
#
_entry.id   AF-A0A3M1P354-F1
#
_cell.length_a   1.000
_cell.length_b   1.000
_cell.length_c   1.000
_cell.angle_alpha   90.00
_cell.angle_beta   90.00
_cell.angle_gamma   90.00
#
_symmetry.space_group_name_H-M   'P 1'
#
loop_
_entity.id
_entity.type
_entity.pdbx_description
1 polymer ?
#
loop_
_entity_poly.entity_id
_entity_poly.type
_entity_poly.pdbx_seq_one_letter_code
_entity_poly.pdbx_strand_id
1 'polypeptide(L)'
;MLLLPPSLRFEVRQTLALAAPVALTQLAQISMGFIDTVMVGRLGPEALAGVALGNAVFFMVLIVCMGVVMAVGPMVSQAYGAGTYEPIGRSVRQGFWLGLMMAVPGVWL
;
A
#
# COMPACT_ATOMS: atom_id res chain seq x y z
N MET A 1 24.72 21.31 20.40
CA MET A 1 24.70 20.04 21.16
C MET A 1 24.86 18.91 20.17
N LEU A 2 26.10 18.41 20.00
CA LEU A 2 26.40 17.25 19.16
C LEU A 2 25.70 16.03 19.76
N LEU A 3 24.75 15.44 19.05
CA LEU A 3 24.19 14.14 19.38
C LEU A 3 25.28 13.10 19.12
N LEU A 4 25.85 12.53 20.18
CA LEU A 4 26.68 11.32 20.07
C LEU A 4 25.85 10.26 19.32
N PRO A 5 26.41 9.57 18.31
CA PRO A 5 25.68 8.51 17.62
C PRO A 5 25.26 7.46 18.64
N PRO A 6 23.97 7.09 18.73
CA PRO A 6 23.58 5.94 19.51
C PRO A 6 24.38 4.73 19.00
N SER A 7 24.76 3.81 19.89
CA SER A 7 25.56 2.63 19.51
C SER A 7 24.92 1.94 18.30
N LEU A 8 25.68 1.62 17.25
CA LEU A 8 25.19 1.01 15.99
C LEU A 8 24.26 -0.19 16.21
N ARG A 9 24.50 -0.96 17.29
CA ARG A 9 23.65 -2.08 17.73
C ARG A 9 22.21 -1.66 18.10
N PHE A 10 22.02 -0.47 18.66
CA PHE A 10 20.72 0.07 19.04
C PHE A 10 19.91 0.49 17.80
N GLU A 11 20.51 1.19 16.84
CA GLU A 11 19.87 1.56 15.58
C GLU A 11 19.48 0.34 14.74
N VAL A 12 20.39 -0.65 14.65
CA VAL A 12 20.11 -1.91 13.96
C VAL A 12 18.93 -2.64 14.62
N ARG A 13 18.88 -2.69 15.96
CA ARG A 13 17.77 -3.32 16.69
C ARG A 13 16.44 -2.59 16.47
N GLN A 14 16.43 -1.26 16.48
CA GLN A 14 15.20 -0.48 16.24
C GLN A 14 14.72 -0.63 14.79
N THR A 15 15.64 -0.56 13.83
CA THR A 15 15.32 -0.77 12.42
C THR A 15 14.77 -2.17 12.19
N LEU A 16 15.39 -3.22 12.76
CA LEU A 16 14.89 -4.59 12.68
C LEU A 16 13.51 -4.76 13.33
N ALA A 17 13.24 -4.08 14.45
CA ALA A 17 11.94 -4.15 15.11
C ALA A 17 10.80 -3.56 14.26
N LEU A 18 11.10 -2.60 13.38
CA LEU A 18 10.15 -2.04 12.41
C LEU A 18 10.14 -2.82 11.09
N ALA A 19 11.30 -3.26 10.61
CA ALA A 19 11.44 -3.97 9.34
C ALA A 19 10.86 -5.39 9.41
N ALA A 20 10.98 -6.08 10.54
CA ALA A 20 10.44 -7.43 10.72
C ALA A 20 8.91 -7.52 10.49
N PRO A 21 8.06 -6.69 11.12
CA PRO A 21 6.62 -6.73 10.86
C PRO A 21 6.29 -6.32 9.43
N VAL A 22 6.98 -5.32 8.86
CA VAL A 22 6.75 -4.91 7.46
C VAL A 22 7.11 -6.05 6.49
N ALA A 23 8.25 -6.70 6.68
CA ALA A 23 8.66 -7.85 5.88
C ALA A 23 7.63 -9.00 5.99
N LEU A 24 7.14 -9.28 7.19
CA LEU A 24 6.09 -10.29 7.40
C LEU A 24 4.80 -9.92 6.65
N THR A 25 4.37 -8.66 6.68
CA THR A 25 3.18 -8.22 5.93
C THR A 25 3.35 -8.37 4.42
N GLN A 26 4.53 -8.06 3.89
CA GLN A 26 4.84 -8.23 2.46
C GLN A 26 4.85 -9.70 2.07
N LEU A 27 5.45 -10.57 2.90
CA LEU A 27 5.43 -12.02 2.68
C LEU A 27 4.00 -12.57 2.70
N ALA A 28 3.16 -12.09 3.62
CA ALA A 28 1.75 -12.47 3.68
C ALA A 28 0.99 -12.05 2.42
N GLN A 29 1.21 -10.83 1.92
CA GLN A 29 0.58 -10.36 0.66
C GLN A 29 0.99 -11.23 -0.54
N ILE A 30 2.28 -11.54 -0.70
CA ILE A 30 2.76 -12.40 -1.78
C ILE A 30 2.15 -13.81 -1.65
N SER A 31 2.10 -14.35 -0.43
CA SER A 31 1.52 -15.66 -0.15
C SER A 31 0.04 -15.72 -0.51
N MET A 32 -0.71 -14.64 -0.27
CA MET A 32 -2.13 -14.54 -0.61
C MET A 32 -2.36 -14.73 -2.11
N GLY A 33 -1.64 -13.97 -2.95
CA GLY A 33 -1.75 -14.11 -4.41
C GLY A 33 -1.28 -15.47 -4.93
N PHE A 34 -0.26 -16.07 -4.30
CA PHE A 34 0.16 -17.44 -4.62
C PHE A 34 -0.94 -18.46 -4.31
N ILE A 35 -1.57 -18.37 -3.13
CA ILE A 35 -2.66 -19.25 -2.73
C ILE A 35 -3.86 -19.10 -3.67
N ASP A 36 -4.24 -17.87 -4.03
CA ASP A 36 -5.32 -17.60 -4.98
C ASP A 36 -5.05 -18.26 -6.34
N THR A 37 -3.82 -18.13 -6.83
CA THR A 37 -3.39 -18.75 -8.10
C THR A 37 -3.43 -20.28 -8.01
N VAL A 38 -2.96 -20.87 -6.91
CA VAL A 38 -2.99 -22.33 -6.71
C VAL A 38 -4.43 -22.85 -6.59
N MET A 39 -5.30 -22.10 -5.90
CA MET A 39 -6.71 -22.44 -5.74
C MET A 39 -7.43 -22.45 -7.10
N VAL A 40 -7.23 -21.41 -7.90
CA VAL A 40 -7.81 -21.31 -9.25
C VAL A 40 -7.17 -22.32 -10.20
N GLY A 41 -5.88 -22.60 -10.07
CA GLY A 41 -5.19 -23.60 -10.90
C GLY A 41 -5.75 -25.01 -10.76
N ARG A 42 -6.38 -25.35 -9.64
CA ARG A 42 -7.10 -26.62 -9.46
C ARG A 42 -8.40 -26.71 -10.27
N LEU A 43 -8.96 -25.59 -10.71
CA LEU A 43 -10.19 -25.54 -11.53
C LEU A 43 -9.92 -25.75 -13.03
N GLY A 44 -8.65 -25.77 -13.45
CA GLY A 44 -8.24 -26.03 -14.82
C GLY A 44 -7.55 -24.84 -15.51
N PRO A 45 -6.83 -25.09 -16.63
CA PRO A 45 -6.01 -24.06 -17.29
C PRO A 45 -6.82 -22.91 -17.90
N GLU A 46 -8.07 -23.16 -18.34
CA GLU A 46 -8.96 -22.12 -18.87
C GLU A 46 -9.37 -21.11 -17.78
N ALA A 47 -9.70 -21.61 -16.58
CA ALA A 47 -10.02 -20.76 -15.43
C ALA A 47 -8.81 -19.93 -14.98
N LEU A 48 -7.61 -20.52 -14.99
CA LEU A 48 -6.37 -19.82 -14.67
C LEU A 48 -6.07 -18.70 -15.68
N ALA A 49 -6.30 -18.94 -16.98
CA ALA A 49 -6.11 -17.93 -18.01
C ALA A 49 -7.10 -16.75 -17.86
N GLY A 50 -8.36 -17.04 -17.52
CA GLY A 50 -9.37 -16.02 -17.23
C GLY A 50 -8.99 -15.15 -16.02
N VAL A 51 -8.56 -15.78 -14.93
CA VAL A 51 -8.11 -15.07 -13.73
C VAL A 51 -6.83 -14.27 -13.97
N ALA A 52 -5.88 -14.78 -14.75
CA ALA A 52 -4.67 -14.03 -15.09
C ALA A 52 -4.98 -12.74 -15.87
N LEU A 53 -5.91 -12.81 -16.84
CA LEU A 53 -6.35 -11.64 -17.59
C LEU A 53 -7.10 -10.65 -16.70
N GLY A 54 -8.03 -11.13 -15.87
CA GLY A 54 -8.77 -10.28 -14.92
C GLY A 54 -7.85 -9.61 -13.91
N ASN A 55 -6.89 -10.36 -13.35
CA ASN A 55 -5.90 -9.85 -12.41
C ASN A 55 -5.01 -8.78 -13.04
N ALA A 56 -4.62 -8.91 -14.33
CA ALA A 56 -3.83 -7.90 -15.01
C ALA A 56 -4.58 -6.55 -15.15
N VAL A 57 -5.86 -6.60 -15.52
CA VAL A 57 -6.70 -5.39 -15.61
C VAL A 57 -6.94 -4.80 -14.23
N PHE A 58 -7.23 -5.64 -13.23
CA PHE A 58 -7.40 -5.23 -11.84
C PHE A 58 -6.14 -4.54 -11.29
N PHE A 59 -4.95 -5.12 -11.49
CA PHE A 59 -3.69 -4.51 -11.05
C PHE A 59 -3.43 -3.16 -11.71
N MET A 60 -3.78 -2.99 -12.99
CA MET A 60 -3.64 -1.70 -13.68
C MET A 60 -4.50 -0.62 -13.01
N VAL A 61 -5.77 -0.92 -12.75
CA VAL A 61 -6.69 0.01 -12.06
C VAL A 61 -6.21 0.27 -10.63
N LEU A 62 -5.81 -0.78 -9.91
CA LEU A 62 -5.32 -0.70 -8.54
C LEU A 62 -4.11 0.24 -8.42
N ILE A 63 -3.13 0.14 -9.32
CA ILE A 63 -1.93 1.01 -9.30
C ILE A 63 -2.31 2.47 -9.54
N VAL A 64 -3.22 2.75 -10.47
CA VAL A 64 -3.70 4.13 -10.73
C VAL A 64 -4.38 4.70 -9.48
N CYS A 65 -5.28 3.95 -8.86
CA CYS A 65 -5.96 4.36 -7.63
C CYS A 65 -4.97 4.56 -6.47
N MET A 66 -4.05 3.61 -6.28
CA MET A 66 -3.03 3.66 -5.25
C MET A 66 -2.12 4.89 -5.42
N GLY A 67 -1.72 5.23 -6.65
CA GLY A 67 -0.91 6.41 -6.92
C GLY A 67 -1.59 7.72 -6.47
N VAL A 68 -2.89 7.86 -6.73
CA VAL A 68 -3.66 9.04 -6.30
C VAL A 68 -3.74 9.13 -4.77
N VAL A 69 -4.01 8.01 -4.09
CA VAL A 69 -4.10 7.97 -2.63
C VAL A 69 -2.74 8.18 -1.97
N MET A 70 -1.66 7.59 -2.52
CA MET A 70 -0.30 7.76 -1.99
C MET A 70 0.20 9.21 -2.10
N ALA A 71 -0.33 10.01 -3.02
CA ALA A 71 0.01 11.44 -3.11
C ALA A 71 -0.44 12.26 -1.89
N VAL A 72 -1.45 11.78 -1.15
CA VAL A 72 -1.95 12.46 0.06
C VAL A 72 -0.92 12.42 1.19
N GLY A 73 -0.15 11.33 1.29
CA GLY A 73 0.91 11.15 2.30
C GLY A 73 1.95 12.29 2.31
N PRO A 74 2.66 12.57 1.21
CA PRO A 74 3.60 13.68 1.14
C PRO A 74 2.92 15.03 1.29
N MET A 75 1.69 15.24 0.80
CA MET A 75 0.95 16.49 1.04
C MET A 75 0.73 16.75 2.55
N VAL A 76 0.40 15.70 3.31
CA VAL A 76 0.24 15.79 4.76
C VAL A 76 1.60 16.01 5.44
N SER A 77 2.64 15.28 5.04
CA SER A 77 4.00 15.47 5.60
C SER A 77 4.54 16.88 5.35
N GLN A 78 4.28 17.47 4.18
CA GLN A 78 4.68 18.84 3.85
C GLN A 78 3.91 19.88 4.69
N ALA A 79 2.58 19.72 4.82
CA ALA A 79 1.76 20.60 5.65
C ALA A 79 2.15 20.52 7.14
N TYR A 80 2.47 19.32 7.62
CA TYR A 80 2.97 19.09 8.97
C TYR A 80 4.33 19.74 9.20
N GLY A 81 5.26 19.61 8.25
CA GLY A 81 6.58 20.26 8.31
C GLY A 81 6.53 21.79 8.25
N ALA A 82 5.51 22.36 7.59
CA ALA A 82 5.28 23.79 7.49
C ALA A 82 4.55 24.41 8.71
N GLY A 83 4.12 23.60 9.69
CA GLY A 83 3.38 24.07 10.87
C GLY A 83 1.93 24.50 10.62
N THR A 84 1.42 24.30 9.39
CA THR A 84 0.03 24.60 9.00
C THR A 84 -0.82 23.34 9.07
N TYR A 85 -1.50 23.13 10.20
CA TYR A 85 -2.31 21.93 10.45
C TYR A 85 -3.74 21.98 9.90
N GLU A 86 -4.25 23.17 9.65
CA GLU A 86 -5.61 23.43 9.14
C GLU A 86 -5.92 22.78 7.77
N PRO A 87 -4.99 22.72 6.79
CA PRO A 87 -5.22 21.98 5.55
C PRO A 87 -5.15 20.46 5.70
N ILE A 88 -4.54 19.91 6.75
CA ILE A 88 -4.30 18.45 6.90
C ILE A 88 -5.63 17.68 6.91
N GLY A 89 -6.59 18.12 7.73
CA GLY A 89 -7.91 17.46 7.82
C GLY A 89 -8.69 17.50 6.52
N ARG A 90 -8.56 18.59 5.73
CA ARG A 90 -9.19 18.72 4.41
C ARG A 90 -8.54 17.78 3.39
N SER A 91 -7.22 17.73 3.32
CA SER A 91 -6.48 16.84 2.41
C SER A 91 -6.75 15.36 2.68
N VAL A 92 -6.80 14.96 3.95
CA VAL A 92 -7.13 13.56 4.32
C VAL A 92 -8.58 13.23 3.94
N ARG A 93 -9.53 14.12 4.22
CA ARG A 93 -10.94 13.89 3.86
C ARG A 93 -11.16 13.87 2.35
N GLN A 94 -10.50 14.74 1.60
CA GLN A 94 -10.56 14.73 0.14
C GLN A 94 -9.87 13.51 -0.44
N GLY A 95 -8.73 13.10 0.10
CA GLY A 95 -8.06 11.85 -0.25
C GLY A 95 -8.95 10.63 -0.01
N PHE A 96 -9.67 10.61 1.10
CA PHE A 96 -10.64 9.56 1.41
C PHE A 96 -11.83 9.55 0.44
N TRP A 97 -12.39 10.73 0.12
CA TRP A 97 -13.47 10.85 -0.88
C TRP A 97 -13.02 10.44 -2.29
N LEU A 98 -11.82 10.85 -2.71
CA LEU A 98 -11.21 10.43 -3.96
C LEU A 98 -10.98 8.91 -3.98
N GLY A 99 -10.43 8.36 -2.91
CA GLY A 99 -10.26 6.91 -2.75
C GLY A 99 -11.58 6.16 -2.85
N LEU A 100 -12.64 6.65 -2.20
CA LEU A 100 -13.97 6.06 -2.27
C LEU A 100 -14.55 6.12 -3.68
N MET A 101 -14.45 7.28 -4.35
CA MET A 101 -14.94 7.46 -5.73
C MET A 101 -14.19 6.55 -6.71
N MET A 102 -12.89 6.34 -6.51
CA MET A 102 -12.04 5.49 -7.34
C MET A 102 -12.19 3.99 -7.03
N ALA A 103 -12.54 3.63 -5.79
CA ALA A 103 -12.77 2.25 -5.38
C ALA A 103 -14.06 1.66 -5.97
N VAL A 104 -15.12 2.47 -6.14
CA VAL A 104 -16.42 2.01 -6.69
C VAL A 104 -16.26 1.31 -8.05
N PRO A 105 -15.61 1.89 -9.08
CA PRO A 105 -15.44 1.19 -10.35
C PRO A 105 -14.52 -0.04 -10.26
N GLY A 106 -13.60 -0.10 -9.29
CA GLY A 106 -12.73 -1.27 -9.08
C GLY A 106 -13.41 -2.45 -8.37
N VAL A 107 -14.50 -2.22 -7.63
CA VAL A 107 -15.31 -3.28 -7.01
C VAL A 107 -16.30 -3.90 -8.01
N TRP A 108 -16.66 -3.15 -9.06
CA TRP A 108 -17.58 -3.59 -10.11
C TRP A 108 -16.91 -4.27 -11.30
N LEU A 109 -15.58 -4.42 -11.28
CA LEU A 109 -14.76 -5.03 -12.32
C LEU A 109 -14.25 -6.40 -11.86
#